data_AF-A0A0K0DY92-F1
#
_entry.id   AF-A0A0K0DY92-F1
#
_cell.length_a   1.000
_cell.length_b   1.000
_cell.length_c   1.000
_cell.angle_alpha   90.00
_cell.angle_beta   90.00
_cell.angle_gamma   90.00
#
_symmetry.space_group_name_H-M   'P 1'
#
loop_
_entity.id
_entity.type
_entity.pdbx_description
1 polymer ?
#
loop_
_entity_poly.entity_id
_entity_poly.type
_entity_poly.pdbx_seq_one_letter_code
_entity_poly.pdbx_strand_id
1 'polypeptide(L)'
;MDKKFNKQKIAFTVLIIDKRKLMKLCSLLNSMPFYKFMDENSIQNKSFNENNRLIEDVKTITTENDNEIFNNNICGNNFQNFKLNQLENFHSIYKFLENKKSPEYFNTFNSPFKINNKSDCNFLINSLLKNPPSLVVKYDIIPDKIIIIHDSSNIYSNTYQKMFVYNGIKYTSVYQIYQHYKLKELCNKEMEEAFFTHKSIKLYSEYVQKCLKLCQKTKKDVYKWRQIKGLQITTQATVEKFRQNKDLLNKMKNDRDKLILNAYKEDTFDGCGSIEILYQWLNKNRFKSINVPVYEEPICLENYPTIGRGKNIQGLIVMLARSILNENGFF
;
A
#
# COMPACT_ATOMS: atom_id res chain seq x y z
N MET A 1 36.11 -1.39 67.15
CA MET A 1 36.27 -0.53 65.96
C MET A 1 35.79 -1.30 64.75
N ASP A 2 34.53 -1.09 64.43
CA ASP A 2 33.76 -1.74 63.37
C ASP A 2 34.18 -1.28 61.97
N LYS A 3 34.23 -2.20 61.01
CA LYS A 3 34.03 -1.88 59.59
C LYS A 3 32.93 -2.78 59.02
N LYS A 4 31.73 -2.18 58.94
CA LYS A 4 30.53 -2.71 58.29
C LYS A 4 30.74 -2.81 56.77
N PHE A 5 30.62 -4.01 56.23
CA PHE A 5 30.37 -4.24 54.81
C PHE A 5 28.88 -3.96 54.51
N ASN A 6 28.61 -2.97 53.67
CA ASN A 6 27.26 -2.57 53.29
C ASN A 6 26.86 -3.29 51.99
N LYS A 7 26.05 -4.35 52.10
CA LYS A 7 25.42 -5.04 50.95
C LYS A 7 24.20 -4.22 50.49
N GLN A 8 24.31 -3.54 49.35
CA GLN A 8 23.15 -2.98 48.65
C GLN A 8 22.35 -4.13 48.00
N LYS A 9 21.17 -4.41 48.57
CA LYS A 9 20.15 -5.27 47.96
C LYS A 9 19.47 -4.49 46.82
N ILE A 10 19.64 -4.95 45.59
CA ILE A 10 18.77 -4.56 44.47
C ILE A 10 17.49 -5.39 44.60
N ALA A 11 16.38 -4.71 44.92
CA ALA A 11 15.06 -5.33 44.96
C ALA A 11 14.56 -5.57 43.53
N PHE A 12 14.50 -6.84 43.11
CA PHE A 12 13.74 -7.26 41.94
C PHE A 12 12.25 -7.27 42.32
N THR A 13 11.53 -6.23 41.93
CA THR A 13 10.06 -6.25 41.93
C THR A 13 9.59 -7.13 40.78
N VAL A 14 9.32 -8.40 41.06
CA VAL A 14 8.62 -9.30 40.14
C VAL A 14 7.17 -8.83 40.05
N LEU A 15 6.81 -8.18 38.94
CA LEU A 15 5.42 -7.97 38.56
C LEU A 15 4.81 -9.34 38.26
N ILE A 16 4.12 -9.92 39.25
CA ILE A 16 3.22 -11.07 39.02
C ILE A 16 2.06 -10.52 38.18
N ILE A 17 2.19 -10.63 36.87
CA ILE A 17 1.09 -10.38 35.95
C ILE A 17 0.12 -11.54 36.13
N ASP A 18 -1.09 -11.23 36.59
CA ASP A 18 -2.19 -12.17 36.75
C ASP A 18 -2.33 -13.03 35.50
N LYS A 19 -2.20 -14.35 35.66
CA LYS A 19 -2.28 -15.35 34.59
C LYS A 19 -3.59 -15.21 33.81
N ARG A 20 -4.67 -14.68 34.43
CA ARG A 20 -5.94 -14.38 33.77
C ARG A 20 -5.86 -13.18 32.83
N LYS A 21 -5.06 -12.15 33.15
CA LYS A 21 -4.80 -11.01 32.26
C LYS A 21 -3.91 -11.39 31.08
N LEU A 22 -2.92 -12.25 31.32
CA LEU A 22 -2.06 -12.79 30.26
C LEU A 22 -2.86 -13.69 29.31
N MET A 23 -3.76 -14.53 29.84
CA MET A 23 -4.69 -15.33 29.04
C MET A 23 -5.70 -14.48 28.27
N LYS A 24 -6.15 -13.35 28.83
CA LYS A 24 -7.00 -12.37 28.11
C LYS A 24 -6.26 -11.66 26.97
N LEU A 25 -4.98 -11.33 27.17
CA LEU A 25 -4.10 -10.79 26.13
C LEU A 25 -3.81 -11.82 25.03
N CYS A 26 -3.57 -13.08 25.39
CA CYS A 26 -3.44 -14.18 24.43
C CYS A 26 -4.75 -14.45 23.67
N SER A 27 -5.92 -14.33 24.31
CA SER A 27 -7.21 -14.46 23.61
C SER A 27 -7.53 -13.27 22.70
N LEU A 28 -7.05 -12.06 23.04
CA LEU A 28 -7.16 -10.85 22.20
C LEU A 28 -6.21 -10.89 20.99
N LEU A 29 -5.00 -11.45 21.17
CA LEU A 29 -4.07 -11.70 20.06
C LEU A 29 -4.57 -12.82 19.13
N ASN A 30 -5.27 -13.82 19.68
CA ASN A 30 -5.93 -14.87 18.90
C ASN A 30 -7.26 -14.43 18.25
N SER A 31 -7.77 -13.22 18.53
CA SER A 31 -8.99 -12.66 17.94
C SER A 31 -8.73 -11.60 16.87
N MET A 32 -7.48 -11.33 16.52
CA MET A 32 -7.18 -10.58 15.29
C MET A 32 -7.46 -11.47 14.09
N PRO A 33 -8.10 -10.98 13.00
CA PRO A 33 -8.52 -11.80 11.89
C PRO A 33 -7.29 -12.22 11.08
N PHE A 34 -6.59 -13.25 11.55
CA PHE A 34 -5.58 -13.96 10.76
C PHE A 34 -6.33 -14.84 9.76
N TYR A 35 -6.30 -14.42 8.49
CA TYR A 35 -6.90 -15.14 7.39
C TYR A 35 -6.21 -16.51 7.25
N LYS A 36 -6.94 -17.58 7.56
CA LYS A 36 -6.55 -18.94 7.17
C LYS A 36 -6.99 -19.10 5.72
N PHE A 37 -6.05 -19.15 4.78
CA PHE A 37 -6.37 -19.45 3.38
C PHE A 37 -7.15 -20.78 3.31
N MET A 38 -8.39 -20.72 2.80
CA MET A 38 -9.14 -21.90 2.41
C MET A 38 -8.60 -22.36 1.05
N ASP A 39 -8.05 -23.57 1.00
CA ASP A 39 -7.78 -24.28 -0.25
C ASP A 39 -9.13 -24.66 -0.90
N GLU A 40 -9.54 -23.93 -1.93
CA GLU A 40 -10.70 -24.32 -2.75
C GLU A 40 -10.23 -25.12 -3.98
N ASN A 41 -9.99 -26.41 -3.77
CA ASN A 41 -10.10 -27.41 -4.83
C ASN A 41 -11.57 -27.84 -4.96
N SER A 42 -12.36 -27.09 -5.74
CA SER A 42 -13.58 -27.65 -6.37
C SER A 42 -14.02 -26.79 -7.56
N ILE A 43 -13.41 -27.02 -8.71
CA ILE A 43 -13.92 -26.53 -10.00
C ILE A 43 -14.96 -27.54 -10.48
N GLN A 44 -16.24 -27.15 -10.46
CA GLN A 44 -17.24 -27.78 -11.33
C GLN A 44 -17.28 -27.03 -12.65
N ASN A 45 -16.92 -27.75 -13.71
CA ASN A 45 -17.05 -27.35 -15.10
C ASN A 45 -18.51 -27.05 -15.47
N LYS A 46 -18.77 -25.88 -16.04
CA LYS A 46 -19.85 -25.71 -17.02
C LYS A 46 -19.36 -24.88 -18.20
N SER A 47 -19.15 -25.58 -19.31
CA SER A 47 -19.09 -25.02 -20.65
C SER A 47 -20.45 -24.45 -21.04
N PHE A 48 -20.48 -23.28 -21.67
CA PHE A 48 -21.53 -22.97 -22.63
C PHE A 48 -20.93 -22.27 -23.85
N ASN A 49 -21.37 -22.77 -24.99
CA ASN A 49 -21.00 -22.40 -26.34
C ASN A 49 -22.22 -21.72 -26.99
N GLU A 50 -21.98 -20.98 -28.07
CA GLU A 50 -22.92 -20.50 -29.10
C GLU A 50 -23.45 -19.04 -29.06
N ASN A 51 -22.88 -18.26 -30.00
CA ASN A 51 -23.51 -17.62 -31.16
C ASN A 51 -24.68 -16.60 -31.06
N ASN A 52 -24.40 -15.46 -31.72
CA ASN A 52 -25.23 -14.70 -32.68
C ASN A 52 -25.93 -13.37 -32.29
N ARG A 53 -25.49 -12.34 -33.05
CA ARG A 53 -26.24 -11.28 -33.78
C ARG A 53 -26.88 -10.10 -33.02
N LEU A 54 -26.33 -8.92 -33.35
CA LEU A 54 -26.96 -7.65 -33.80
C LEU A 54 -28.38 -7.32 -33.33
N ILE A 55 -28.55 -6.10 -32.79
CA ILE A 55 -29.57 -5.11 -33.21
C ILE A 55 -29.12 -3.70 -32.79
N GLU A 56 -29.36 -2.76 -33.71
CA GLU A 56 -29.15 -1.31 -33.63
C GLU A 56 -30.25 -0.60 -32.81
N ASP A 57 -30.04 0.72 -32.64
CA ASP A 57 -31.01 1.76 -32.27
C ASP A 57 -31.46 1.89 -30.81
N VAL A 58 -30.91 2.88 -30.10
CA VAL A 58 -31.74 3.80 -29.29
C VAL A 58 -31.22 5.24 -29.38
N LYS A 59 -32.18 6.11 -29.69
CA LYS A 59 -32.14 7.56 -29.93
C LYS A 59 -31.62 8.39 -28.76
N THR A 60 -31.02 9.50 -29.18
CA THR A 60 -30.66 10.71 -28.42
C THR A 60 -31.78 11.24 -27.52
N ILE A 61 -31.44 11.49 -26.26
CA ILE A 61 -32.09 12.51 -25.42
C ILE A 61 -30.98 13.42 -24.90
N THR A 62 -30.99 14.66 -25.39
CA THR A 62 -30.21 15.79 -24.88
C THR A 62 -30.93 16.38 -23.68
N THR A 63 -30.26 16.43 -22.54
CA THR A 63 -30.55 17.42 -21.49
C THR A 63 -29.22 17.99 -21.03
N GLU A 64 -29.03 19.27 -21.35
CA GLU A 64 -27.99 20.14 -20.82
C GLU A 64 -28.09 20.15 -19.29
N ASN A 65 -26.98 19.93 -18.60
CA ASN A 65 -26.76 20.41 -17.25
C ASN A 65 -25.26 20.44 -16.94
N ASP A 66 -24.78 21.66 -16.76
CA ASP A 66 -23.65 22.14 -15.96
C ASP A 66 -22.34 21.32 -15.95
N ASN A 67 -21.42 21.84 -16.76
CA ASN A 67 -20.03 21.42 -16.88
C ASN A 67 -19.23 21.66 -15.59
N GLU A 68 -19.05 20.62 -14.77
CA GLU A 68 -17.83 20.48 -13.97
C GLU A 68 -16.81 19.63 -14.74
N ILE A 69 -15.78 20.30 -15.27
CA ILE A 69 -14.72 19.71 -16.07
C ILE A 69 -14.02 18.60 -15.27
N PHE A 70 -14.17 17.37 -15.74
CA PHE A 70 -13.43 16.19 -15.31
C PHE A 70 -11.95 16.28 -15.74
N ASN A 71 -11.18 17.23 -15.21
CA ASN A 71 -9.73 17.21 -15.31
C ASN A 71 -9.17 16.32 -14.20
N ASN A 72 -9.12 15.02 -14.48
CA ASN A 72 -8.19 14.12 -13.82
C ASN A 72 -7.08 13.83 -14.84
N ASN A 73 -6.02 14.65 -14.82
CA ASN A 73 -4.78 14.42 -15.57
C ASN A 73 -4.02 13.21 -14.99
N ILE A 74 -4.62 12.03 -15.10
CA ILE A 74 -3.90 10.77 -15.04
C ILE A 74 -4.36 10.00 -16.27
N CYS A 75 -3.49 10.03 -17.29
CA CYS A 75 -3.60 9.33 -18.57
C CYS A 75 -4.35 10.06 -19.70
N GLY A 76 -3.68 11.04 -20.30
CA GLY A 76 -4.01 11.56 -21.63
C GLY A 76 -3.07 12.69 -22.02
N ASN A 77 -2.16 12.42 -22.97
CA ASN A 77 -1.29 13.36 -23.69
C ASN A 77 -0.10 13.99 -22.94
N ASN A 78 1.10 13.46 -23.20
CA ASN A 78 2.22 14.22 -23.80
C ASN A 78 3.44 13.30 -23.92
N PHE A 79 3.53 12.59 -25.05
CA PHE A 79 4.83 12.18 -25.61
C PHE A 79 5.25 13.31 -26.54
N GLN A 80 6.09 14.23 -26.05
CA GLN A 80 7.08 14.97 -26.86
C GLN A 80 7.95 15.88 -25.99
N ASN A 81 9.25 15.82 -26.28
CA ASN A 81 10.35 16.72 -25.91
C ASN A 81 10.83 16.72 -24.45
N PHE A 82 11.89 15.93 -24.23
CA PHE A 82 12.80 16.03 -23.09
C PHE A 82 13.36 17.47 -23.00
N LYS A 83 12.94 18.23 -21.99
CA LYS A 83 13.42 19.60 -21.70
C LYS A 83 14.65 19.60 -20.79
N LEU A 84 15.46 20.65 -20.94
CA LEU A 84 16.67 20.99 -20.19
C LEU A 84 16.56 20.84 -18.64
N ASN A 85 15.35 20.92 -18.08
CA ASN A 85 15.07 20.75 -16.65
C ASN A 85 15.40 19.34 -16.11
N GLN A 86 15.60 18.34 -16.97
CA GLN A 86 16.05 17.01 -16.52
C GLN A 86 17.53 16.95 -16.12
N LEU A 87 18.36 17.94 -16.50
CA LEU A 87 19.77 18.01 -16.06
C LEU A 87 19.91 18.35 -14.57
N GLU A 88 19.00 19.14 -14.01
CA GLU A 88 18.94 19.39 -12.55
C GLU A 88 18.49 18.13 -11.78
N ASN A 89 17.65 17.30 -12.40
CA ASN A 89 17.18 16.04 -11.83
C ASN A 89 18.32 15.04 -11.64
N PHE A 90 19.25 14.95 -12.60
CA PHE A 90 20.45 14.13 -12.44
C PHE A 90 21.28 14.57 -11.23
N HIS A 91 21.46 15.87 -11.01
CA HIS A 91 22.27 16.36 -9.89
C HIS A 91 21.70 15.96 -8.51
N SER A 92 20.37 16.00 -8.35
CA SER A 92 19.72 15.57 -7.10
C SER A 92 19.83 14.06 -6.83
N ILE A 93 19.75 13.25 -7.90
CA ILE A 93 19.96 11.79 -7.88
C ILE A 93 21.40 11.49 -7.48
N TYR A 94 22.38 12.12 -8.14
CA TYR A 94 23.80 11.95 -7.85
C TYR A 94 24.12 12.36 -6.41
N LYS A 95 23.61 13.48 -5.90
CA LYS A 95 23.88 13.91 -4.51
C LYS A 95 23.43 12.90 -3.44
N PHE A 96 22.31 12.21 -3.67
CA PHE A 96 21.85 11.17 -2.75
C PHE A 96 22.70 9.90 -2.87
N LEU A 97 23.11 9.51 -4.08
CA LEU A 97 23.88 8.30 -4.36
C LEU A 97 25.39 8.43 -4.09
N GLU A 98 25.99 9.61 -4.27
CA GLU A 98 27.44 9.86 -4.18
C GLU A 98 27.95 9.90 -2.73
N ASN A 99 27.09 10.22 -1.77
CA ASN A 99 27.50 10.38 -0.38
C ASN A 99 27.69 9.04 0.37
N LYS A 100 28.04 7.94 -0.31
CA LYS A 100 28.38 6.64 0.30
C LYS A 100 29.61 6.68 1.22
N LYS A 101 30.36 7.80 1.26
CA LYS A 101 31.62 7.94 2.00
C LYS A 101 31.48 8.87 3.21
N SER A 102 30.99 8.34 4.32
CA SER A 102 31.18 8.94 5.65
C SER A 102 30.90 7.85 6.70
N PRO A 103 31.95 7.26 7.31
CA PRO A 103 31.80 6.34 8.42
C PRO A 103 31.94 7.11 9.72
N GLU A 104 30.89 7.79 10.16
CA GLU A 104 30.86 8.36 11.51
C GLU A 104 29.41 8.55 11.98
N TYR A 105 29.20 8.38 13.28
CA TYR A 105 27.96 8.55 14.03
C TYR A 105 27.02 7.34 14.19
N PHE A 106 27.40 6.44 15.09
CA PHE A 106 26.46 5.83 16.02
C PHE A 106 26.85 6.27 17.44
N ASN A 107 26.06 7.16 18.05
CA ASN A 107 25.92 7.29 19.50
C ASN A 107 24.89 8.38 19.82
N THR A 108 23.64 7.99 20.08
CA THR A 108 22.80 8.47 21.19
C THR A 108 21.38 7.93 21.02
N PHE A 109 20.92 7.12 21.98
CA PHE A 109 19.59 7.14 22.60
C PHE A 109 19.42 5.86 23.43
N ASN A 110 19.91 5.92 24.68
CA ASN A 110 19.42 5.10 25.77
C ASN A 110 19.15 6.05 26.93
N SER A 111 17.88 6.43 27.12
CA SER A 111 17.40 6.97 28.39
C SER A 111 16.26 6.06 28.84
N PRO A 112 16.37 5.39 30.00
CA PRO A 112 15.29 4.57 30.52
C PRO A 112 14.17 5.48 31.03
N PHE A 113 13.00 5.42 30.40
CA PHE A 113 11.78 6.01 30.95
C PHE A 113 11.47 5.37 32.32
N LYS A 114 11.61 6.13 33.40
CA LYS A 114 11.05 5.78 34.71
C LYS A 114 9.56 6.07 34.71
N ILE A 115 8.74 5.02 34.78
CA ILE A 115 7.30 5.13 35.00
C ILE A 115 7.05 5.05 36.50
N ASN A 116 6.57 6.13 37.09
CA ASN A 116 6.10 6.16 38.48
C ASN A 116 4.57 6.07 38.48
N ASN A 117 4.03 5.16 39.31
CA ASN A 117 2.63 5.04 39.75
C ASN A 117 1.64 4.21 38.89
N LYS A 118 0.87 3.39 39.61
CA LYS A 118 -0.21 2.49 39.14
C LYS A 118 -1.33 3.19 38.35
N SER A 119 -1.47 4.51 38.50
CA SER A 119 -2.44 5.35 37.79
C SER A 119 -2.13 5.47 36.29
N ASP A 120 -0.84 5.57 35.95
CA ASP A 120 -0.38 5.78 34.57
C ASP A 120 -0.56 4.52 33.72
N CYS A 121 -0.48 3.34 34.35
CA CYS A 121 -0.75 2.07 33.70
C CYS A 121 -2.20 1.94 33.22
N ASN A 122 -3.18 2.47 33.95
CA ASN A 122 -4.59 2.38 33.54
C ASN A 122 -4.91 3.34 32.39
N PHE A 123 -4.26 4.51 32.33
CA PHE A 123 -4.38 5.43 31.19
C PHE A 123 -3.74 4.84 29.93
N LEU A 124 -2.53 4.28 30.05
CA LEU A 124 -1.85 3.55 28.96
C LEU A 124 -2.67 2.35 28.49
N ILE A 125 -3.22 1.54 29.39
CA ILE A 125 -4.07 0.40 29.02
C ILE A 125 -5.34 0.87 28.31
N ASN A 126 -5.98 1.94 28.78
CA ASN A 126 -7.17 2.48 28.12
C ASN A 126 -6.88 3.16 26.77
N SER A 127 -5.68 3.73 26.57
CA SER A 127 -5.26 4.26 25.27
C SER A 127 -4.86 3.15 24.30
N LEU A 128 -4.18 2.10 24.79
CA LEU A 128 -3.81 0.90 24.03
C LEU A 128 -5.03 0.03 23.68
N LEU A 129 -6.11 0.08 24.47
CA LEU A 129 -7.37 -0.61 24.15
C LEU A 129 -8.24 0.19 23.17
N LYS A 130 -8.11 1.53 23.15
CA LYS A 130 -8.80 2.38 22.18
C LYS A 130 -8.08 2.41 20.82
N ASN A 131 -6.75 2.31 20.83
CA ASN A 131 -5.89 2.18 19.65
C ASN A 131 -4.85 1.09 19.96
N PRO A 132 -5.08 -0.18 19.61
CA PRO A 132 -4.04 -1.20 19.74
C PRO A 132 -2.78 -0.71 19.03
N PRO A 133 -1.58 -0.92 19.59
CA PRO A 133 -0.36 -0.53 18.92
C PRO A 133 -0.32 -1.32 17.61
N SER A 134 -0.54 -0.62 16.49
CA SER A 134 -0.43 -1.23 15.17
C SER A 134 0.94 -1.91 15.12
N LEU A 135 0.97 -3.18 14.72
CA LEU A 135 2.23 -3.82 14.37
C LEU A 135 2.91 -2.88 13.36
N VAL A 136 4.17 -2.52 13.57
CA VAL A 136 4.88 -1.59 12.68
C VAL A 136 6.13 -2.25 12.14
N VAL A 137 6.39 -2.09 10.85
CA VAL A 137 7.68 -2.40 10.24
C VAL A 137 8.49 -1.12 10.13
N LYS A 138 9.71 -1.17 10.65
CA LYS A 138 10.67 -0.07 10.60
C LYS A 138 11.49 -0.16 9.32
N TYR A 139 11.52 0.92 8.54
CA TYR A 139 12.33 1.03 7.32
C TYR A 139 13.35 2.14 7.48
N ASP A 140 14.63 1.83 7.22
CA ASP A 140 15.70 2.81 7.27
C ASP A 140 15.79 3.61 5.96
N ILE A 141 16.02 4.91 6.07
CA ILE A 141 16.18 5.82 4.94
C ILE A 141 17.67 5.88 4.59
N ILE A 142 18.12 4.84 3.89
CA ILE A 142 19.50 4.66 3.42
C ILE A 142 19.44 4.38 1.92
N PRO A 143 20.33 4.96 1.08
CA PRO A 143 20.25 4.81 -0.37
C PRO A 143 20.09 3.37 -0.88
N ASP A 144 20.85 2.42 -0.33
CA ASP A 144 20.82 1.01 -0.76
C ASP A 144 19.59 0.25 -0.25
N LYS A 145 18.80 0.85 0.66
CA LYS A 145 17.54 0.32 1.20
C LYS A 145 16.29 1.01 0.65
N ILE A 146 16.41 1.76 -0.43
CA ILE A 146 15.27 2.47 -1.03
C ILE A 146 15.08 1.99 -2.47
N ILE A 147 13.82 1.72 -2.83
CA ILE A 147 13.41 1.47 -4.20
C ILE A 147 12.42 2.56 -4.59
N ILE A 148 12.72 3.25 -5.69
CA ILE A 148 11.85 4.27 -6.25
C ILE A 148 11.19 3.72 -7.52
N ILE A 149 9.86 3.72 -7.55
CA ILE A 149 9.06 3.37 -8.71
C ILE A 149 8.94 4.62 -9.58
N HIS A 150 9.64 4.62 -10.71
CA HIS A 150 9.66 5.72 -11.67
C HIS A 150 8.70 5.52 -12.84
N ASP A 151 8.29 4.28 -13.15
CA ASP A 151 7.34 3.96 -14.21
C ASP A 151 6.68 2.58 -14.04
N SER A 152 5.92 2.18 -15.06
CA SER A 152 5.19 0.90 -15.12
C SER A 152 6.06 -0.33 -15.33
N SER A 153 7.34 -0.18 -15.71
CA SER A 153 8.27 -1.30 -15.93
C SER A 153 8.81 -1.88 -14.61
N ASN A 154 8.74 -1.11 -13.52
CA ASN A 154 9.13 -1.56 -12.20
C ASN A 154 8.14 -2.61 -11.67
N ILE A 155 8.62 -3.74 -11.15
CA ILE A 155 7.79 -4.86 -10.69
C ILE A 155 6.82 -4.49 -9.56
N TYR A 156 7.14 -3.45 -8.79
CA TYR A 156 6.31 -2.93 -7.70
C TYR A 156 5.24 -1.95 -8.20
N SER A 157 5.25 -1.62 -9.50
CA SER A 157 4.17 -0.86 -10.10
C SER A 157 2.87 -1.66 -10.13
N ASN A 158 1.73 -1.00 -9.87
CA ASN A 158 0.40 -1.60 -10.02
C ASN A 158 0.04 -1.87 -11.49
N THR A 159 0.68 -1.16 -12.42
CA THR A 159 0.52 -1.31 -13.87
C THR A 159 1.53 -2.27 -14.50
N TYR A 160 2.46 -2.82 -13.70
CA TYR A 160 3.42 -3.82 -14.18
C TYR A 160 2.68 -5.02 -14.75
N GLN A 161 3.03 -5.39 -15.98
CA GLN A 161 2.34 -6.43 -16.73
C GLN A 161 2.93 -7.81 -16.42
N LYS A 162 2.16 -8.63 -15.72
CA LYS A 162 2.44 -10.05 -15.45
C LYS A 162 1.11 -10.74 -15.22
N MET A 163 0.90 -11.90 -15.85
CA MET A 163 -0.34 -12.64 -15.70
C MET A 163 -0.46 -13.28 -14.31
N PHE A 164 -1.65 -13.23 -13.72
CA PHE A 164 -2.03 -13.97 -12.51
C PHE A 164 -3.55 -14.09 -12.43
N VAL A 165 -4.04 -15.00 -11.59
CA VAL A 165 -5.46 -15.25 -11.37
C VAL A 165 -5.92 -14.50 -10.13
N TYR A 166 -7.08 -13.84 -10.18
CA TYR A 166 -7.72 -13.22 -9.02
C TYR A 166 -9.22 -13.54 -9.06
N ASN A 167 -9.73 -14.18 -8.00
CA ASN A 167 -11.11 -14.69 -7.93
C ASN A 167 -11.55 -15.45 -9.19
N GLY A 168 -10.71 -16.39 -9.65
CA GLY A 168 -10.97 -17.24 -10.82
C GLY A 168 -10.78 -16.58 -12.20
N ILE A 169 -10.53 -15.27 -12.27
CA ILE A 169 -10.35 -14.54 -13.53
C ILE A 169 -8.86 -14.25 -13.76
N LYS A 170 -8.38 -14.40 -14.99
CA LYS A 170 -7.01 -14.05 -15.38
C LYS A 170 -6.90 -12.55 -15.67
N TYR A 171 -5.92 -11.90 -15.04
CA TYR A 171 -5.59 -10.48 -15.28
C TYR A 171 -4.12 -10.34 -15.66
N THR A 172 -3.80 -9.21 -16.28
CA THR A 172 -2.43 -8.84 -16.68
C THR A 172 -1.76 -7.87 -15.73
N SER A 173 -2.50 -7.20 -14.85
CA SER A 173 -1.95 -6.25 -13.87
C SER A 173 -2.90 -6.03 -12.70
N VAL A 174 -2.35 -5.55 -11.57
CA VAL A 174 -3.14 -5.15 -10.40
C VAL A 174 -4.08 -3.98 -10.75
N TYR A 175 -3.62 -3.05 -11.60
CA TYR A 175 -4.42 -1.93 -12.06
C TYR A 175 -5.65 -2.37 -12.87
N GLN A 176 -5.54 -3.43 -13.66
CA GLN A 176 -6.70 -4.00 -14.38
C GLN A 176 -7.75 -4.54 -13.39
N ILE A 177 -7.34 -5.21 -12.32
CA ILE A 177 -8.25 -5.69 -11.26
C ILE A 177 -8.93 -4.51 -10.57
N TYR A 178 -8.16 -3.48 -10.19
CA TYR A 178 -8.70 -2.28 -9.56
C TYR A 178 -9.81 -1.65 -10.43
N GLN A 179 -9.55 -1.50 -11.73
CA GLN A 179 -10.53 -0.90 -12.65
C GLN A 179 -11.75 -1.80 -12.89
N HIS A 180 -11.56 -3.12 -12.98
CA HIS A 180 -12.65 -4.07 -13.08
C HIS A 180 -13.57 -4.00 -11.86
N TYR A 181 -13.02 -4.09 -10.65
CA TYR A 181 -13.82 -4.05 -9.41
C TYR A 181 -14.48 -2.69 -9.18
N LYS A 182 -13.82 -1.61 -9.62
CA LYS A 182 -14.42 -0.28 -9.61
C LYS A 182 -15.70 -0.24 -10.45
N LEU A 183 -15.70 -0.85 -11.63
CA LEU A 183 -16.90 -0.97 -12.45
C LEU A 183 -17.91 -1.92 -11.84
N LYS A 184 -17.50 -3.12 -11.45
CA LYS A 184 -18.36 -4.13 -10.84
C LYS A 184 -19.22 -3.59 -9.71
N GLU A 185 -18.65 -2.71 -8.88
CA GLU A 185 -19.34 -2.22 -7.69
C GLU A 185 -20.01 -0.86 -7.85
N LEU A 186 -19.62 -0.06 -8.86
CA LEU A 186 -20.16 1.28 -9.07
C LEU A 186 -21.04 1.38 -10.32
N CYS A 187 -21.02 0.38 -11.19
CA CYS A 187 -21.76 0.33 -12.44
C CYS A 187 -22.64 -0.93 -12.50
N ASN A 188 -23.32 -1.14 -13.63
CA ASN A 188 -24.15 -2.32 -13.84
C ASN A 188 -23.35 -3.51 -14.41
N LYS A 189 -23.96 -4.69 -14.39
CA LYS A 189 -23.33 -5.96 -14.80
C LYS A 189 -22.96 -6.00 -16.28
N GLU A 190 -23.78 -5.40 -17.16
CA GLU A 190 -23.49 -5.35 -18.61
C GLU A 190 -22.18 -4.59 -18.90
N MET A 191 -21.93 -3.49 -18.18
CA MET A 191 -20.67 -2.75 -18.29
C MET A 191 -19.48 -3.52 -17.72
N GLU A 192 -19.67 -4.31 -16.67
CA GLU A 192 -18.65 -5.22 -16.13
C GLU A 192 -18.25 -6.26 -17.18
N GLU A 193 -19.23 -6.90 -17.84
CA GLU A 193 -18.96 -7.93 -18.86
C GLU A 193 -18.22 -7.37 -20.08
N ALA A 194 -18.59 -6.18 -20.54
CA ALA A 194 -17.93 -5.52 -21.66
C ALA A 194 -16.50 -5.00 -21.35
N PHE A 195 -16.12 -4.86 -20.07
CA PHE A 195 -14.77 -4.44 -19.66
C PHE A 195 -13.68 -5.33 -20.28
N PHE A 196 -13.89 -6.64 -20.30
CA PHE A 196 -12.89 -7.62 -20.74
C PHE A 196 -12.63 -7.62 -22.26
N THR A 197 -13.43 -6.90 -23.04
CA THR A 197 -13.18 -6.69 -24.47
C THR A 197 -11.99 -5.74 -24.74
N HIS A 198 -11.60 -4.93 -23.74
CA HIS A 198 -10.56 -3.92 -23.86
C HIS A 198 -9.18 -4.47 -23.47
N LYS A 199 -8.23 -4.48 -24.43
CA LYS A 199 -6.94 -5.16 -24.27
C LYS A 199 -5.79 -4.32 -23.70
N SER A 200 -5.95 -3.00 -23.61
CA SER A 200 -4.86 -2.10 -23.18
C SER A 200 -5.26 -1.21 -22.01
N ILE A 201 -4.25 -0.81 -21.23
CA ILE A 201 -4.40 0.04 -20.03
C ILE A 201 -5.18 1.32 -20.33
N LYS A 202 -4.85 1.96 -21.46
CA LYS A 202 -5.52 3.16 -21.91
C LYS A 202 -7.00 2.89 -22.20
N LEU A 203 -7.29 1.87 -23.00
CA LEU A 203 -8.64 1.55 -23.46
C LEU A 203 -9.57 1.19 -22.31
N TYR A 204 -9.17 0.30 -21.40
CA TYR A 204 -10.05 -0.05 -20.29
C TYR A 204 -10.19 1.11 -19.28
N SER A 205 -9.18 1.97 -19.11
CA SER A 205 -9.29 3.15 -18.26
C SER A 205 -10.29 4.18 -18.82
N GLU A 206 -10.22 4.45 -20.13
CA GLU A 206 -11.17 5.34 -20.83
C GLU A 206 -12.59 4.78 -20.76
N TYR A 207 -12.74 3.48 -20.99
CA TYR A 207 -14.01 2.77 -20.84
C TYR A 207 -14.59 2.93 -19.43
N VAL A 208 -13.79 2.67 -18.39
CA VAL A 208 -14.23 2.80 -17.00
C VAL A 208 -14.72 4.22 -16.70
N GLN A 209 -14.00 5.24 -17.16
CA GLN A 209 -14.41 6.63 -16.97
C GLN A 209 -15.75 6.94 -17.66
N LYS A 210 -15.97 6.42 -18.88
CA LYS A 210 -17.23 6.57 -19.60
C LYS A 210 -18.39 5.92 -18.83
N CYS A 211 -18.21 4.69 -18.35
CA CYS A 211 -19.22 3.98 -17.57
C CYS A 211 -19.57 4.69 -16.26
N LEU A 212 -18.58 5.20 -15.53
CA LEU A 212 -18.83 5.96 -14.30
C LEU A 212 -19.67 7.21 -14.55
N LYS A 213 -19.41 7.92 -15.66
CA LYS A 213 -20.23 9.07 -16.08
C LYS A 213 -21.67 8.67 -16.42
N LEU A 214 -21.84 7.59 -17.19
CA LEU A 214 -23.18 7.08 -17.56
C LEU A 214 -23.98 6.63 -16.33
N CYS A 215 -23.33 6.03 -15.34
CA CYS A 215 -23.94 5.64 -14.07
C CYS A 215 -24.05 6.79 -13.05
N GLN A 216 -23.80 8.03 -13.47
CA GLN A 216 -23.88 9.25 -12.64
C GLN A 216 -23.03 9.17 -11.35
N LYS A 217 -21.87 8.50 -11.43
CA LYS A 217 -20.94 8.38 -10.29
C LYS A 217 -20.01 9.57 -10.22
N THR A 218 -19.98 10.20 -9.06
CA THR A 218 -19.14 11.37 -8.79
C THR A 218 -17.73 10.98 -8.35
N LYS A 219 -16.81 11.95 -8.32
CA LYS A 219 -15.47 11.76 -7.74
C LYS A 219 -15.54 11.35 -6.26
N LYS A 220 -16.53 11.86 -5.53
CA LYS A 220 -16.77 11.55 -4.11
C LYS A 220 -17.17 10.09 -3.92
N ASP A 221 -18.01 9.55 -4.79
CA ASP A 221 -18.41 8.14 -4.75
C ASP A 221 -17.22 7.21 -4.99
N VAL A 222 -16.41 7.53 -6.00
CA VAL A 222 -15.17 6.81 -6.30
C VAL A 222 -14.18 6.89 -5.13
N TYR A 223 -14.01 8.06 -4.53
CA TYR A 223 -13.14 8.24 -3.36
C TYR A 223 -13.63 7.41 -2.18
N LYS A 224 -14.93 7.47 -1.85
CA LYS A 224 -15.53 6.69 -0.78
C LYS A 224 -15.37 5.18 -1.01
N TRP A 225 -15.66 4.72 -2.23
CA TRP A 225 -15.45 3.32 -2.61
C TRP A 225 -13.99 2.90 -2.44
N ARG A 226 -13.06 3.74 -2.88
CA ARG A 226 -11.62 3.48 -2.75
C ARG A 226 -11.22 3.28 -1.29
N GLN A 227 -11.67 4.15 -0.39
CA GLN A 227 -11.35 4.08 1.05
C GLN A 227 -11.93 2.82 1.69
N ILE A 228 -13.16 2.43 1.33
CA ILE A 228 -13.84 1.29 1.96
C ILE A 228 -13.34 -0.05 1.39
N LYS A 229 -13.08 -0.14 0.08
CA LYS A 229 -12.81 -1.41 -0.60
C LYS A 229 -11.63 -1.38 -1.57
N GLY A 230 -11.47 -0.29 -2.32
CA GLY A 230 -10.48 -0.24 -3.40
C GLY A 230 -9.04 -0.48 -2.92
N LEU A 231 -8.66 0.05 -1.75
CA LEU A 231 -7.34 -0.21 -1.16
C LEU A 231 -7.14 -1.69 -0.82
N GLN A 232 -8.12 -2.31 -0.15
CA GLN A 232 -8.06 -3.73 0.22
C GLN A 232 -7.96 -4.64 -1.02
N ILE A 233 -8.79 -4.39 -2.05
CA ILE A 233 -8.75 -5.12 -3.33
C ILE A 233 -7.36 -5.01 -3.97
N THR A 234 -6.78 -3.81 -3.97
CA THR A 234 -5.46 -3.59 -4.58
C THR A 234 -4.35 -4.30 -3.80
N THR A 235 -4.44 -4.33 -2.47
CA THR A 235 -3.52 -5.10 -1.62
C THR A 235 -3.62 -6.60 -1.89
N GLN A 236 -4.82 -7.17 -1.88
CA GLN A 236 -5.02 -8.60 -2.14
C GLN A 236 -4.60 -9.00 -3.57
N ALA A 237 -4.92 -8.17 -4.56
CA ALA A 237 -4.44 -8.37 -5.92
C ALA A 237 -2.91 -8.32 -6.02
N THR A 238 -2.26 -7.46 -5.21
CA THR A 238 -0.80 -7.39 -5.15
C THR A 238 -0.21 -8.65 -4.49
N VAL A 239 -0.82 -9.16 -3.42
CA VAL A 239 -0.46 -10.45 -2.81
C VAL A 239 -0.51 -11.56 -3.85
N GLU A 240 -1.62 -11.69 -4.58
CA GLU A 240 -1.78 -12.72 -5.61
C GLU A 240 -0.78 -12.57 -6.77
N LYS A 241 -0.51 -11.35 -7.22
CA LYS A 241 0.52 -11.07 -8.24
C LYS A 241 1.86 -11.67 -7.83
N PHE A 242 2.33 -11.39 -6.61
CA PHE A 242 3.63 -11.88 -6.16
C PHE A 242 3.60 -13.37 -5.82
N ARG A 243 2.55 -13.86 -5.14
CA ARG A 243 2.38 -15.27 -4.76
C ARG A 243 2.47 -16.21 -5.96
N GLN A 244 1.77 -15.89 -7.04
CA GLN A 244 1.69 -16.75 -8.22
C GLN A 244 2.91 -16.64 -9.16
N ASN A 245 3.73 -15.59 -9.02
CA ASN A 245 4.89 -15.35 -9.87
C ASN A 245 6.18 -15.50 -9.07
N LYS A 246 6.76 -16.70 -9.08
CA LYS A 246 7.95 -17.07 -8.29
C LYS A 246 9.13 -16.12 -8.48
N ASP A 247 9.35 -15.66 -9.71
CA ASP A 247 10.38 -14.69 -10.07
C ASP A 247 10.18 -13.34 -9.37
N LEU A 248 8.93 -12.86 -9.31
CA LEU A 248 8.59 -11.63 -8.61
C LEU A 248 8.68 -11.81 -7.09
N LEU A 249 8.18 -12.93 -6.56
CA LEU A 249 8.25 -13.24 -5.14
C LEU A 249 9.70 -13.26 -4.64
N ASN A 250 10.59 -13.92 -5.35
CA ASN A 250 12.01 -13.99 -4.99
C ASN A 250 12.66 -12.60 -4.96
N LYS A 251 12.33 -11.73 -5.92
CA LYS A 251 12.79 -10.33 -5.89
C LYS A 251 12.25 -9.59 -4.65
N MET A 252 10.97 -9.75 -4.34
CA MET A 252 10.36 -9.14 -3.16
C MET A 252 10.98 -9.63 -1.84
N LYS A 253 11.36 -10.90 -1.75
CA LYS A 253 12.10 -11.45 -0.59
C LYS A 253 13.46 -10.79 -0.41
N ASN A 254 14.20 -10.63 -1.52
CA ASN A 254 15.52 -9.99 -1.50
C ASN A 254 15.43 -8.50 -1.14
N ASP A 255 14.29 -7.87 -1.41
CA ASP A 255 14.02 -6.47 -1.11
C ASP A 255 13.23 -6.28 0.21
N ARG A 256 13.17 -7.29 1.09
CA ARG A 256 12.25 -7.29 2.24
C ARG A 256 12.44 -6.13 3.21
N ASP A 257 13.67 -5.66 3.37
CA ASP A 257 14.06 -4.55 4.25
C ASP A 257 14.10 -3.19 3.53
N LYS A 258 13.74 -3.15 2.25
CA LYS A 258 13.78 -1.94 1.43
C LYS A 258 12.45 -1.19 1.49
N LEU A 259 12.55 0.13 1.66
CA LEU A 259 11.45 1.08 1.56
C LEU A 259 11.05 1.27 0.10
N ILE A 260 9.78 1.01 -0.22
CA ILE A 260 9.23 1.17 -1.57
C ILE A 260 8.53 2.52 -1.69
N LEU A 261 8.98 3.37 -2.61
CA LEU A 261 8.48 4.74 -2.81
C LEU A 261 7.99 4.92 -4.24
N ASN A 262 6.77 5.41 -4.41
CA ASN A 262 6.19 5.70 -5.72
C ASN A 262 6.33 7.18 -6.04
N ALA A 263 7.09 7.51 -7.09
CA ALA A 263 7.23 8.89 -7.60
C ALA A 263 6.72 9.02 -9.04
N TYR A 264 5.99 8.03 -9.53
CA TYR A 264 5.50 8.01 -10.90
C TYR A 264 4.50 9.15 -11.14
N LYS A 265 4.69 9.89 -12.25
CA LYS A 265 3.80 10.98 -12.73
C LYS A 265 3.55 12.10 -11.72
N GLU A 266 4.46 12.33 -10.78
CA GLU A 266 4.32 13.37 -9.77
C GLU A 266 3.05 13.22 -8.91
N ASP A 267 2.52 12.00 -8.81
CA ASP A 267 1.26 11.73 -8.14
C ASP A 267 1.38 11.99 -6.64
N THR A 268 0.68 13.02 -6.15
CA THR A 268 0.63 13.37 -4.73
C THR A 268 -0.46 12.60 -3.98
N PHE A 269 -1.38 11.97 -4.69
CA PHE A 269 -2.46 11.18 -4.12
C PHE A 269 -1.97 9.75 -3.86
N ASP A 270 -1.46 9.06 -4.88
CA ASP A 270 -1.03 7.65 -4.77
C ASP A 270 0.48 7.46 -4.63
N GLY A 271 1.24 8.53 -4.87
CA GLY A 271 2.69 8.55 -4.75
C GLY A 271 3.20 9.50 -3.67
N CYS A 272 4.45 9.88 -3.81
CA CYS A 272 5.19 10.80 -2.96
C CYS A 272 5.19 12.24 -3.52
N GLY A 273 4.50 12.49 -4.64
CA GLY A 273 4.68 13.70 -5.45
C GLY A 273 5.84 13.56 -6.44
N SER A 274 6.38 14.69 -6.88
CA SER A 274 7.47 14.72 -7.86
C SER A 274 8.76 14.09 -7.32
N ILE A 275 9.60 13.62 -8.24
CA ILE A 275 10.84 12.94 -7.89
C ILE A 275 11.82 13.87 -7.18
N GLU A 276 11.85 15.15 -7.54
CA GLU A 276 12.72 16.17 -6.95
C GLU A 276 12.35 16.40 -5.48
N ILE A 277 11.06 16.50 -5.20
CA ILE A 277 10.51 16.65 -3.85
C ILE A 277 10.84 15.40 -3.01
N LEU A 278 10.70 14.21 -3.61
CA LEU A 278 11.04 12.97 -2.93
C LEU A 278 12.53 12.95 -2.55
N TYR A 279 13.43 13.33 -3.45
CA TYR A 279 14.85 13.38 -3.14
C TYR A 279 15.20 14.43 -2.08
N GLN A 280 14.56 15.60 -2.08
CA GLN A 280 14.72 16.58 -1.00
C GLN A 280 14.29 15.98 0.35
N TRP A 281 13.16 15.28 0.37
CA TRP A 281 12.66 14.60 1.57
C TRP A 281 13.62 13.49 2.04
N LEU A 282 14.14 12.68 1.11
CA LEU A 282 15.10 11.61 1.39
C LEU A 282 16.41 12.17 1.96
N ASN A 283 16.93 13.25 1.40
CA ASN A 283 18.13 13.92 1.90
C ASN A 283 17.92 14.48 3.32
N LYS A 284 16.77 15.12 3.58
CA LYS A 284 16.43 15.67 4.91
C LYS A 284 16.22 14.59 5.99
N ASN A 285 15.80 13.40 5.58
CA ASN A 285 15.50 12.29 6.50
C ASN A 285 16.51 11.14 6.41
N ARG A 286 17.64 11.38 5.77
CA ARG A 286 18.70 10.40 5.61
C ARG A 286 19.17 9.87 6.96
N PHE A 287 19.41 8.56 7.02
CA PHE A 287 19.81 7.82 8.22
C PHE A 287 18.79 7.82 9.36
N LYS A 288 17.59 8.38 9.15
CA LYS A 288 16.45 8.14 10.01
C LYS A 288 15.74 6.87 9.57
N SER A 289 14.77 6.45 10.36
CA SER A 289 13.86 5.38 9.98
C SER A 289 12.42 5.86 10.09
N ILE A 290 11.53 5.23 9.32
CA ILE A 290 10.09 5.42 9.43
C ILE A 290 9.43 4.13 9.88
N ASN A 291 8.35 4.28 10.64
CA ASN A 291 7.49 3.18 11.01
C ASN A 291 6.30 3.16 10.05
N VAL A 292 6.08 2.01 9.41
CA VAL A 292 4.93 1.77 8.56
C VAL A 292 4.04 0.75 9.27
N PRO A 293 2.78 1.10 9.60
CA PRO A 293 1.81 0.15 10.12
C PRO A 293 1.70 -1.08 9.21
N VAL A 294 1.73 -2.26 9.82
CA VAL A 294 1.41 -3.55 9.24
C VAL A 294 -0.08 -3.72 9.39
N TYR A 295 -0.72 -3.92 8.25
CA TYR A 295 -2.07 -4.44 8.07
C TYR A 295 -3.12 -3.98 9.09
N GLU A 296 -3.96 -3.05 8.64
CA GLU A 296 -5.18 -2.62 9.33
C GLU A 296 -6.35 -2.77 8.36
N GLU A 297 -7.46 -3.34 8.84
CA GLU A 297 -8.72 -3.39 8.12
C GLU A 297 -9.78 -2.57 8.88
N PRO A 298 -10.34 -1.51 8.27
CA PRO A 298 -9.97 -0.94 6.97
C PRO A 298 -8.59 -0.25 6.99
N ILE A 299 -7.98 -0.08 5.81
CA ILE A 299 -6.73 0.69 5.67
C ILE A 299 -7.04 2.17 5.91
N CYS A 300 -6.44 2.76 6.95
CA CYS A 300 -6.66 4.12 7.42
C CYS A 300 -5.44 4.99 7.04
N LEU A 301 -5.52 5.72 5.93
CA LEU A 301 -4.39 6.47 5.38
C LEU A 301 -3.83 7.54 6.34
N GLU A 302 -4.64 7.98 7.30
CA GLU A 302 -4.27 8.89 8.38
C GLU A 302 -3.13 8.32 9.24
N ASN A 303 -3.08 7.00 9.42
CA ASN A 303 -2.10 6.31 10.26
C ASN A 303 -0.72 6.16 9.60
N TYR A 304 -0.62 6.40 8.28
CA TYR A 304 0.61 6.27 7.52
C TYR A 304 1.39 7.60 7.40
N PRO A 305 2.73 7.55 7.40
CA PRO A 305 3.55 8.74 7.28
C PRO A 305 3.39 9.41 5.91
N THR A 306 3.42 10.74 5.89
CA THR A 306 3.57 11.50 4.64
C THR A 306 5.04 11.45 4.20
N ILE A 307 5.27 11.04 2.95
CA ILE A 307 6.60 10.93 2.34
C ILE A 307 6.64 11.86 1.12
N GLY A 308 7.59 12.79 1.11
CA GLY A 308 7.59 13.88 0.13
C GLY A 308 6.37 14.77 0.32
N ARG A 309 5.49 14.85 -0.70
CA ARG A 309 4.21 15.57 -0.67
C ARG A 309 2.97 14.67 -0.63
N GLY A 310 3.15 13.34 -0.57
CA GLY A 310 2.04 12.40 -0.66
C GLY A 310 2.10 11.29 0.38
N LYS A 311 1.07 10.42 0.35
CA LYS A 311 0.95 9.29 1.28
C LYS A 311 1.68 8.03 0.80
N ASN A 312 2.24 8.05 -0.42
CA ASN A 312 2.90 6.87 -1.00
C ASN A 312 2.01 5.63 -1.03
N ILE A 313 0.70 5.79 -1.26
CA ILE A 313 -0.29 4.72 -1.14
C ILE A 313 0.12 3.48 -1.94
N GLN A 314 0.64 3.66 -3.15
CA GLN A 314 1.08 2.54 -3.97
C GLN A 314 2.27 1.79 -3.37
N GLY A 315 3.27 2.51 -2.84
CA GLY A 315 4.40 1.89 -2.14
C GLY A 315 3.95 1.20 -0.85
N LEU A 316 3.02 1.81 -0.11
CA LEU A 316 2.40 1.23 1.09
C LEU A 316 1.69 -0.09 0.77
N ILE A 317 0.86 -0.15 -0.28
CA ILE A 317 0.17 -1.37 -0.71
C ILE A 317 1.16 -2.52 -0.96
N VAL A 318 2.30 -2.23 -1.60
CA VAL A 318 3.35 -3.23 -1.85
C VAL A 318 3.99 -3.72 -0.54
N MET A 319 4.26 -2.81 0.41
CA MET A 319 4.82 -3.16 1.71
C MET A 319 3.81 -3.94 2.57
N LEU A 320 2.52 -3.63 2.48
CA LEU A 320 1.45 -4.39 3.13
C LEU A 320 1.33 -5.80 2.53
N ALA A 321 1.33 -5.92 1.20
CA ALA A 321 1.31 -7.22 0.52
C ALA A 321 2.52 -8.08 0.91
N ARG A 322 3.71 -7.46 1.06
CA ARG A 322 4.91 -8.12 1.56
C ARG A 322 4.72 -8.67 2.98
N SER A 323 4.16 -7.87 3.90
CA SER A 323 3.90 -8.32 5.26
C SER A 323 2.91 -9.49 5.30
N ILE A 324 1.82 -9.42 4.54
CA ILE A 324 0.82 -10.50 4.42
C ILE A 324 1.47 -11.78 3.91
N LEU A 325 2.31 -11.70 2.87
CA LEU A 325 3.00 -12.88 2.35
C LEU A 325 3.99 -13.47 3.36
N ASN A 326 4.69 -12.62 4.12
CA ASN A 326 5.62 -13.06 5.17
C ASN A 326 4.88 -13.78 6.30
N GLU A 327 3.76 -13.23 6.77
CA GLU A 327 2.91 -13.85 7.80
C GLU A 327 2.34 -15.21 7.35
N ASN A 328 2.03 -15.35 6.07
CA ASN A 328 1.56 -16.61 5.48
C ASN A 328 2.68 -17.60 5.12
N GLY A 329 3.92 -17.35 5.55
CA GLY A 329 5.04 -18.28 5.38
C GLY A 329 5.57 -18.37 3.94
N PHE A 330 5.27 -17.38 3.09
CA PHE A 330 5.82 -17.35 1.73
C PHE A 330 7.26 -16.83 1.69
N PHE A 331 7.81 -16.28 2.78
CA PHE A 331 9.12 -15.63 2.84
C PHE A 331 10.22 -16.55 3.34
#